data_AF-A0A254N912-F1
#
_entry.id   AF-A0A254N912-F1
#
_cell.length_a   1.000
_cell.length_b   1.000
_cell.length_c   1.000
_cell.angle_alpha   90.00
_cell.angle_beta   90.00
_cell.angle_gamma   90.00
#
_symmetry.space_group_name_H-M   'P 1'
#
loop_
_entity.id
_entity.type
_entity.pdbx_description
1 polymer ?
#
loop_
_entity_poly.entity_id
_entity_poly.type
_entity_poly.pdbx_seq_one_letter_code
_entity_poly.pdbx_strand_id
1 'polypeptide(L)'
;MGHGQSRGRRFPFLDFTMTKTLLSLALAAATALPAHAALTAGDIAIIGRINNGSPDSFVFVALSNIAAGEVVYFTDNGWNGSAFRGATATDGDGNENLTRWTATSAVSAGTIISSIGGGFTTSGSIAGTTAGSYASLALGQSGDQIYAFQNSNATNPLFNTATQTHLFAFDDTNGFENATDSGSGNVTPGLTAGSTALSLAFSSSTSIHVKTSVLAGAAKTKDEWLATFADAQNWETGALPTGSIAVSAVPEPQTYALMLSGLLAVGFIARRRRG
;
A
#
# COMPACT_ATOMS: atom_id res chain seq x y z
N MET A 1 34.68 -63.82 -65.30
CA MET A 1 34.92 -64.39 -63.96
C MET A 1 35.33 -63.26 -63.03
N GLY A 2 34.65 -63.12 -61.89
CA GLY A 2 34.99 -62.13 -60.85
C GLY A 2 33.79 -61.34 -60.34
N HIS A 3 32.98 -61.97 -59.48
CA HIS A 3 31.97 -61.34 -58.63
C HIS A 3 32.59 -60.28 -57.71
N GLY A 4 31.92 -59.13 -57.54
CA GLY A 4 32.27 -58.10 -56.56
C GLY A 4 31.04 -57.40 -56.00
N GLN A 5 30.79 -57.63 -54.71
CA GLN A 5 29.58 -57.34 -53.94
C GLN A 5 29.24 -55.86 -53.70
N SER A 6 27.94 -55.64 -53.52
CA SER A 6 27.24 -54.43 -53.07
C SER A 6 27.77 -53.85 -51.75
N ARG A 7 27.84 -52.51 -51.66
CA ARG A 7 27.88 -51.79 -50.38
C ARG A 7 26.90 -50.62 -50.40
N GLY A 8 25.70 -50.88 -49.86
CA GLY A 8 24.74 -49.84 -49.49
C GLY A 8 25.25 -49.03 -48.29
N ARG A 9 25.23 -47.71 -48.42
CA ARG A 9 25.45 -46.76 -47.32
C ARG A 9 24.24 -46.78 -46.39
N ARG A 10 24.46 -47.06 -45.10
CA ARG A 10 23.52 -46.72 -44.02
C ARG A 10 24.12 -45.60 -43.19
N PHE A 11 23.48 -44.43 -43.19
CA PHE A 11 23.68 -43.38 -42.21
C PHE A 11 22.72 -43.62 -41.04
N PRO A 12 23.13 -43.50 -39.77
CA PRO A 12 22.22 -43.66 -38.65
C PRO A 12 21.32 -42.44 -38.50
N PHE A 13 20.04 -42.71 -38.25
CA PHE A 13 19.03 -41.78 -37.77
C PHE A 13 19.53 -41.11 -36.46
N LEU A 14 19.54 -39.78 -36.41
CA LEU A 14 19.66 -39.06 -35.14
C LEU A 14 18.32 -39.15 -34.41
N ASP A 15 18.36 -39.74 -33.21
CA ASP A 15 17.23 -39.93 -32.32
C ASP A 15 16.68 -38.59 -31.77
N PHE A 16 15.36 -38.58 -31.63
CA PHE A 16 14.51 -37.46 -31.32
C PHE A 16 14.48 -37.21 -29.79
N THR A 17 15.47 -36.50 -29.24
CA THR A 17 15.51 -36.15 -27.79
C THR A 17 15.64 -34.65 -27.54
N MET A 18 14.78 -33.83 -28.15
CA MET A 18 14.67 -32.40 -27.85
C MET A 18 13.24 -31.95 -27.49
N THR A 19 12.30 -32.86 -27.29
CA THR A 19 10.90 -32.51 -27.00
C THR A 19 10.52 -32.63 -25.52
N LYS A 20 11.33 -33.33 -24.70
CA LYS A 20 11.03 -33.52 -23.27
C LYS A 20 11.61 -32.43 -22.35
N THR A 21 12.58 -31.66 -22.80
CA THR A 21 13.26 -30.64 -21.97
C THR A 21 12.55 -29.29 -21.94
N LEU A 22 11.60 -29.04 -22.86
CA LEU A 22 10.84 -27.78 -22.93
C LEU A 22 9.58 -27.79 -22.06
N LEU A 23 9.07 -28.96 -21.66
CA LEU A 23 7.84 -29.06 -20.85
C LEU A 23 8.10 -28.85 -19.34
N SER A 24 9.34 -29.03 -18.88
CA SER A 24 9.73 -28.85 -17.47
C SER A 24 10.05 -27.39 -17.10
N LEU A 25 10.28 -26.49 -18.06
CA LEU A 25 10.50 -25.07 -17.79
C LEU A 25 9.18 -24.26 -17.74
N ALA A 26 8.15 -24.71 -18.46
CA ALA A 26 6.85 -24.05 -18.46
C ALA A 26 6.03 -24.31 -17.18
N LEU A 27 6.26 -25.44 -16.50
CA LEU A 27 5.53 -25.79 -15.27
C LEU A 27 6.17 -25.20 -13.99
N ALA A 28 7.44 -24.77 -14.04
CA ALA A 28 8.10 -24.11 -12.92
C ALA A 28 7.80 -22.60 -12.83
N ALA A 29 7.23 -21.99 -13.88
CA ALA A 29 6.81 -20.59 -13.88
C ALA A 29 5.40 -20.38 -13.27
N ALA A 30 4.65 -21.44 -13.01
CA ALA A 30 3.25 -21.38 -12.57
C ALA A 30 3.06 -21.39 -11.03
N THR A 31 4.14 -21.47 -10.25
CA THR A 31 4.07 -21.50 -8.76
C THR A 31 4.74 -20.32 -8.08
N ALA A 32 5.36 -19.40 -8.83
CA ALA A 32 5.69 -18.09 -8.28
C ALA A 32 4.41 -17.24 -8.39
N LEU A 33 3.56 -17.27 -7.36
CA LEU A 33 2.66 -16.15 -7.12
C LEU A 33 3.54 -14.89 -7.19
N PRO A 34 3.18 -13.85 -7.95
CA PRO A 34 3.94 -12.62 -7.89
C PRO A 34 4.00 -12.22 -6.43
N ALA A 35 5.21 -12.12 -5.87
CA ALA A 35 5.38 -11.36 -4.64
C ALA A 35 4.85 -9.97 -4.98
N HIS A 36 3.68 -9.64 -4.48
CA HIS A 36 3.13 -8.31 -4.70
C HIS A 36 4.08 -7.31 -4.07
N ALA A 37 4.33 -6.20 -4.78
CA ALA A 37 5.15 -5.13 -4.24
C ALA A 37 4.49 -4.60 -2.97
N ALA A 38 5.29 -4.37 -1.93
CA ALA A 38 4.82 -3.69 -0.72
C ALA A 38 4.17 -2.35 -1.10
N LEU A 39 3.14 -1.97 -0.34
CA LEU A 39 2.49 -0.69 -0.52
C LEU A 39 3.47 0.45 -0.27
N THR A 40 3.25 1.55 -0.97
CA THR A 40 4.07 2.76 -0.90
C THR A 40 3.22 3.96 -0.48
N ALA A 41 3.87 5.08 -0.19
CA ALA A 41 3.19 6.32 0.19
C ALA A 41 2.07 6.68 -0.81
N GLY A 42 0.88 6.95 -0.28
CA GLY A 42 -0.32 7.28 -1.04
C GLY A 42 -1.01 6.10 -1.73
N ASP A 43 -0.57 4.84 -1.57
CA ASP A 43 -1.35 3.69 -2.07
C ASP A 43 -2.63 3.46 -1.27
N ILE A 44 -2.74 4.09 -0.10
CA ILE A 44 -3.98 4.31 0.63
C ILE A 44 -4.10 5.77 1.05
N ALA A 45 -5.32 6.20 1.37
CA ALA A 45 -5.58 7.49 2.03
C ALA A 45 -6.67 7.33 3.09
N ILE A 46 -6.49 7.97 4.24
CA ILE A 46 -7.54 8.07 5.27
C ILE A 46 -8.47 9.21 4.86
N ILE A 47 -9.76 8.91 4.75
CA ILE A 47 -10.77 9.83 4.17
C ILE A 47 -11.92 10.14 5.12
N GLY A 48 -11.80 9.77 6.40
CA GLY A 48 -12.77 10.16 7.42
C GLY A 48 -12.56 9.44 8.76
N ARG A 49 -13.06 10.05 9.83
CA ARG A 49 -13.02 9.52 11.20
C ARG A 49 -14.22 9.97 12.04
N ILE A 50 -14.54 9.18 13.07
CA ILE A 50 -15.46 9.47 14.17
C ILE A 50 -14.69 9.26 15.49
N ASN A 51 -14.62 10.29 16.34
CA ASN A 51 -13.86 10.31 17.61
C ASN A 51 -14.75 10.35 18.87
N ASN A 52 -15.99 9.89 18.74
CA ASN A 52 -16.91 9.65 19.84
C ASN A 52 -17.88 8.52 19.47
N GLY A 53 -17.34 7.49 18.83
CA GLY A 53 -18.04 6.28 18.43
C GLY A 53 -17.97 5.20 19.53
N SER A 54 -18.61 4.07 19.27
CA SER A 54 -18.44 2.87 20.11
C SER A 54 -18.19 1.64 19.21
N PRO A 55 -16.93 1.36 18.83
CA PRO A 55 -15.70 2.14 19.09
C PRO A 55 -15.60 3.39 18.21
N ASP A 56 -14.59 4.23 18.45
CA ASP A 56 -14.15 5.20 17.45
C ASP A 56 -13.77 4.51 16.15
N SER A 57 -13.87 5.23 15.05
CA SER A 57 -13.72 4.63 13.74
C SER A 57 -13.11 5.56 12.73
N PHE A 58 -12.50 4.97 11.70
CA PHE A 58 -12.02 5.67 10.53
C PHE A 58 -12.30 4.85 9.28
N VAL A 59 -12.19 5.52 8.14
CA VAL A 59 -12.25 4.88 6.82
C VAL A 59 -11.01 5.26 6.03
N PHE A 60 -10.48 4.30 5.30
CA PHE A 60 -9.43 4.53 4.32
C PHE A 60 -9.86 4.00 2.96
N VAL A 61 -9.30 4.55 1.90
CA VAL A 61 -9.51 4.11 0.53
C VAL A 61 -8.21 3.57 -0.05
N ALA A 62 -8.29 2.45 -0.77
CA ALA A 62 -7.18 1.95 -1.57
C ALA A 62 -7.04 2.81 -2.83
N LEU A 63 -5.90 3.45 -3.07
CA LEU A 63 -5.60 4.19 -4.30
C LEU A 63 -4.75 3.39 -5.29
N SER A 64 -4.29 2.23 -4.86
CA SER A 64 -3.67 1.18 -5.68
C SER A 64 -4.31 -0.17 -5.35
N ASN A 65 -4.14 -1.17 -6.21
CA ASN A 65 -4.57 -2.54 -5.89
C ASN A 65 -3.75 -3.07 -4.70
N ILE A 66 -4.42 -3.67 -3.72
CA ILE A 66 -3.81 -4.29 -2.54
C ILE A 66 -3.96 -5.80 -2.66
N ALA A 67 -2.87 -6.53 -2.49
CA ALA A 67 -2.89 -7.99 -2.57
C ALA A 67 -3.56 -8.62 -1.33
N ALA A 68 -4.08 -9.84 -1.49
CA ALA A 68 -4.48 -10.64 -0.34
C ALA A 68 -3.27 -10.91 0.55
N GLY A 69 -3.44 -10.80 1.87
CA GLY A 69 -2.42 -11.02 2.88
C GLY A 69 -1.61 -9.77 3.25
N GLU A 70 -1.74 -8.65 2.52
CA GLU A 70 -1.11 -7.39 2.90
C GLU A 70 -1.60 -6.94 4.28
N VAL A 71 -0.66 -6.45 5.11
CA VAL A 71 -0.94 -5.95 6.46
C VAL A 71 -0.65 -4.46 6.50
N VAL A 72 -1.60 -3.69 7.04
CA VAL A 72 -1.44 -2.27 7.32
C VAL A 72 -1.72 -2.03 8.80
N TYR A 73 -0.78 -1.41 9.49
CA TYR A 73 -0.90 -0.97 10.87
C TYR A 73 -1.44 0.45 10.91
N PHE A 74 -2.31 0.71 11.87
CA PHE A 74 -2.83 2.04 12.15
C PHE A 74 -2.61 2.39 13.60
N THR A 75 -2.22 3.63 13.86
CA THR A 75 -2.02 4.15 15.21
C THR A 75 -2.39 5.61 15.30
N ASP A 76 -2.89 5.99 16.47
CA ASP A 76 -3.08 7.35 16.93
C ASP A 76 -1.89 7.86 17.75
N ASN A 77 -0.84 7.06 17.99
CA ASN A 77 0.38 7.58 18.60
C ASN A 77 1.03 8.63 17.70
N GLY A 78 1.21 9.84 18.22
CA GLY A 78 1.95 10.91 17.53
C GLY A 78 3.39 10.56 17.17
N TRP A 79 3.86 10.95 15.98
CA TRP A 79 5.27 10.84 15.58
C TRP A 79 6.10 12.00 16.17
N ASN A 80 7.14 11.69 16.95
CA ASN A 80 7.97 12.71 17.62
C ASN A 80 9.18 13.20 16.79
N GLY A 81 9.26 12.81 15.52
CA GLY A 81 10.39 13.06 14.63
C GLY A 81 11.37 11.89 14.50
N SER A 82 11.29 10.89 15.38
CA SER A 82 12.16 9.70 15.35
C SER A 82 11.46 8.37 15.63
N ALA A 83 10.37 8.40 16.41
CA ALA A 83 9.55 7.25 16.75
C ALA A 83 8.11 7.68 17.05
N PHE A 84 7.20 6.72 17.07
CA PHE A 84 5.88 6.91 17.65
C PHE A 84 5.98 7.05 19.17
N ARG A 85 5.17 7.94 19.76
CA ARG A 85 5.17 8.17 21.21
C ARG A 85 4.92 6.88 21.99
N GLY A 86 5.64 6.70 23.10
CA GLY A 86 5.46 5.57 24.01
C GLY A 86 5.95 4.21 23.50
N ALA A 87 6.17 4.03 22.20
CA ALA A 87 6.63 2.75 21.66
C ALA A 87 8.03 2.40 22.19
N THR A 88 8.19 1.21 22.77
CA THR A 88 9.48 0.73 23.29
C THR A 88 9.74 -0.71 22.85
N ALA A 89 10.94 -1.23 23.10
CA ALA A 89 11.26 -2.63 22.79
C ALA A 89 10.32 -3.64 23.48
N THR A 90 9.74 -3.27 24.62
CA THR A 90 8.85 -4.13 25.43
C THR A 90 7.39 -3.76 25.36
N ASP A 91 7.06 -2.57 24.83
CA ASP A 91 5.71 -2.03 24.75
C ASP A 91 5.31 -1.79 23.29
N GLY A 92 4.28 -2.51 22.85
CA GLY A 92 3.97 -2.70 21.43
C GLY A 92 2.98 -1.72 20.82
N ASP A 93 2.14 -1.09 21.64
CA ASP A 93 1.11 -0.13 21.23
C ASP A 93 1.45 1.30 21.64
N GLY A 94 2.35 1.50 22.60
CA GLY A 94 2.87 2.81 22.96
C GLY A 94 1.99 3.51 24.00
N ASN A 95 1.87 4.84 23.90
CA ASN A 95 1.05 5.60 24.85
C ASN A 95 -0.45 5.58 24.48
N GLU A 96 -0.74 5.22 23.24
CA GLU A 96 -2.07 5.20 22.62
C GLU A 96 -2.25 3.84 21.93
N ASN A 97 -3.17 3.72 20.97
CA ASN A 97 -3.57 2.42 20.46
C ASN A 97 -2.87 2.06 19.14
N LEU A 98 -2.73 0.76 18.93
CA LEU A 98 -2.32 0.17 17.67
C LEU A 98 -3.40 -0.81 17.21
N THR A 99 -3.87 -0.68 15.98
CA THR A 99 -4.64 -1.73 15.29
C THR A 99 -3.91 -2.16 14.03
N ARG A 100 -4.30 -3.31 13.49
CA ARG A 100 -3.86 -3.73 12.15
C ARG A 100 -5.04 -4.22 11.34
N TRP A 101 -4.99 -3.94 10.05
CA TRP A 101 -5.86 -4.53 9.06
C TRP A 101 -5.07 -5.52 8.20
N THR A 102 -5.67 -6.65 7.89
CA THR A 102 -5.14 -7.64 6.94
C THR A 102 -6.13 -7.80 5.80
N ALA A 103 -5.64 -7.64 4.57
CA ALA A 103 -6.42 -7.89 3.38
C ALA A 103 -6.76 -9.38 3.28
N THR A 104 -8.01 -9.78 3.55
CA THR A 104 -8.43 -11.19 3.50
C THR A 104 -8.64 -11.71 2.07
N SER A 105 -8.74 -10.80 1.10
CA SER A 105 -8.74 -11.04 -0.34
C SER A 105 -8.04 -9.89 -1.05
N ALA A 106 -7.78 -10.02 -2.35
CA ALA A 106 -7.29 -8.90 -3.14
C ALA A 106 -8.32 -7.76 -3.13
N VAL A 107 -7.85 -6.52 -2.95
CA VAL A 107 -8.66 -5.30 -2.90
C VAL A 107 -8.33 -4.45 -4.12
N SER A 108 -9.34 -4.09 -4.90
CA SER A 108 -9.16 -3.21 -6.05
C SER A 108 -9.01 -1.76 -5.62
N ALA A 109 -8.20 -1.00 -6.36
CA ALA A 109 -8.14 0.45 -6.23
C ALA A 109 -9.55 1.06 -6.28
N GLY A 110 -9.79 2.04 -5.43
CA GLY A 110 -11.07 2.70 -5.20
C GLY A 110 -11.87 2.14 -4.05
N THR A 111 -11.57 0.95 -3.55
CA THR A 111 -12.35 0.34 -2.45
C THR A 111 -12.19 1.12 -1.15
N ILE A 112 -13.30 1.46 -0.49
CA ILE A 112 -13.33 2.08 0.85
C ILE A 112 -13.46 0.99 1.91
N ILE A 113 -12.59 1.03 2.91
CA ILE A 113 -12.50 0.07 4.00
C ILE A 113 -12.72 0.81 5.32
N SER A 114 -13.59 0.26 6.18
CA SER A 114 -13.91 0.80 7.49
C SER A 114 -13.18 0.04 8.60
N SER A 115 -12.69 0.77 9.61
CA SER A 115 -12.00 0.21 10.78
C SER A 115 -12.86 -0.68 11.66
N ILE A 116 -14.19 -0.57 11.53
CA ILE A 116 -15.17 -1.45 12.19
C ILE A 116 -15.62 -2.61 11.29
N GLY A 117 -15.02 -2.75 10.11
CA GLY A 117 -15.27 -3.83 9.16
C GLY A 117 -14.39 -5.06 9.41
N GLY A 118 -14.46 -6.02 8.49
CA GLY A 118 -13.64 -7.24 8.53
C GLY A 118 -12.15 -6.98 8.26
N GLY A 119 -11.31 -7.89 8.74
CA GLY A 119 -9.85 -7.86 8.54
C GLY A 119 -9.08 -7.08 9.61
N PHE A 120 -9.76 -6.31 10.46
CA PHE A 120 -9.14 -5.62 11.59
C PHE A 120 -8.87 -6.56 12.78
N THR A 121 -7.68 -6.43 13.37
CA THR A 121 -7.31 -7.00 14.67
C THR A 121 -7.33 -5.87 15.70
N THR A 122 -8.30 -5.91 16.61
CA THR A 122 -8.55 -4.87 17.64
C THR A 122 -8.46 -5.41 19.06
N SER A 123 -7.84 -6.59 19.24
CA SER A 123 -7.57 -7.20 20.53
C SER A 123 -6.41 -8.19 20.40
N GLY A 124 -5.83 -8.57 21.54
CA GLY A 124 -4.78 -9.59 21.62
C GLY A 124 -3.37 -8.99 21.69
N SER A 125 -2.42 -9.82 22.12
CA SER A 125 -1.04 -9.40 22.32
C SER A 125 -0.33 -9.07 21.01
N ILE A 126 0.63 -8.15 21.10
CA ILE A 126 1.53 -7.81 20.00
C ILE A 126 2.75 -8.73 20.08
N ALA A 127 3.15 -9.30 18.96
CA ALA A 127 4.25 -10.27 18.93
C ALA A 127 5.57 -9.61 19.38
N GLY A 128 6.30 -10.29 20.27
CA GLY A 128 7.61 -9.86 20.76
C GLY A 128 7.60 -8.74 21.79
N THR A 129 6.45 -8.45 22.40
CA THR A 129 6.33 -7.47 23.48
C THR A 129 5.86 -8.14 24.78
N THR A 130 6.13 -7.49 25.91
CA THR A 130 5.64 -7.92 27.23
C THR A 130 4.50 -7.03 27.72
N ALA A 131 4.31 -5.87 27.08
CA ALA A 131 3.23 -4.92 27.28
C ALA A 131 2.63 -4.51 25.92
N GLY A 132 1.47 -3.88 25.99
CA GLY A 132 0.70 -3.45 24.84
C GLY A 132 -0.15 -4.55 24.20
N SER A 133 -1.22 -4.13 23.54
CA SER A 133 -2.17 -5.00 22.85
C SER A 133 -2.77 -4.29 21.64
N TYR A 134 -3.24 -5.07 20.66
CA TYR A 134 -4.06 -4.46 19.63
C TYR A 134 -5.35 -3.91 20.24
N ALA A 135 -5.79 -2.74 19.81
CA ALA A 135 -7.02 -2.10 20.24
C ALA A 135 -7.57 -1.23 19.08
N SER A 136 -8.89 -1.01 19.03
CA SER A 136 -9.43 0.05 18.17
C SER A 136 -8.82 1.39 18.60
N LEU A 137 -8.55 2.30 17.66
CA LEU A 137 -8.04 3.63 18.00
C LEU A 137 -8.99 4.37 18.94
N ALA A 138 -8.45 5.19 19.83
CA ALA A 138 -9.21 5.92 20.85
C ALA A 138 -8.99 7.42 20.63
N LEU A 139 -9.81 7.99 19.75
CA LEU A 139 -9.51 9.27 19.14
C LEU A 139 -9.93 10.45 20.03
N GLY A 140 -9.05 11.43 20.19
CA GLY A 140 -9.27 12.64 20.97
C GLY A 140 -10.37 13.55 20.40
N GLN A 141 -11.20 14.12 21.26
CA GLN A 141 -12.25 15.09 20.89
C GLN A 141 -11.76 16.53 20.70
N SER A 142 -10.45 16.77 20.78
CA SER A 142 -9.85 18.10 20.66
C SER A 142 -8.60 18.09 19.77
N GLY A 143 -8.49 17.09 18.90
CA GLY A 143 -7.34 16.91 18.02
C GLY A 143 -6.82 15.49 18.08
N ASP A 144 -6.54 14.91 16.92
CA ASP A 144 -5.85 13.64 16.79
C ASP A 144 -5.18 13.47 15.42
N GLN A 145 -4.32 12.46 15.37
CA GLN A 145 -3.62 11.99 14.20
C GLN A 145 -3.87 10.50 14.00
N ILE A 146 -3.90 10.05 12.75
CA ILE A 146 -3.96 8.64 12.40
C ILE A 146 -2.89 8.36 11.36
N TYR A 147 -1.96 7.49 11.70
CA TYR A 147 -0.91 7.04 10.80
C TYR A 147 -1.21 5.66 10.26
N ALA A 148 -0.94 5.44 8.99
CA ALA A 148 -0.99 4.15 8.35
C ALA A 148 0.39 3.75 7.83
N PHE A 149 0.84 2.54 8.16
CA PHE A 149 2.16 2.05 7.76
C PHE A 149 2.18 0.53 7.59
N GLN A 150 3.11 0.03 6.79
CA GLN A 150 3.52 -1.38 6.82
C GLN A 150 4.82 -1.52 7.61
N ASN A 151 5.09 -2.72 8.11
CA ASN A 151 6.40 -3.05 8.66
C ASN A 151 6.82 -4.43 8.16
N SER A 152 8.00 -4.53 7.56
CA SER A 152 8.55 -5.83 7.15
C SER A 152 8.97 -6.69 8.34
N ASN A 153 9.14 -6.08 9.52
CA ASN A 153 9.22 -6.76 10.80
C ASN A 153 7.86 -6.72 11.51
N ALA A 154 7.15 -7.85 11.47
CA ALA A 154 5.83 -7.99 12.12
C ALA A 154 5.91 -8.12 13.66
N THR A 155 7.11 -8.28 14.22
CA THR A 155 7.35 -8.31 15.68
C THR A 155 7.53 -6.88 16.17
N ASN A 156 6.76 -6.45 17.17
CA ASN A 156 6.74 -5.08 17.69
C ASN A 156 6.81 -4.00 16.57
N PRO A 157 5.81 -3.95 15.68
CA PRO A 157 5.87 -3.19 14.44
C PRO A 157 5.86 -1.66 14.65
N LEU A 158 5.34 -1.18 15.78
CA LEU A 158 5.32 0.24 16.13
C LEU A 158 6.72 0.75 16.53
N PHE A 159 7.48 -0.06 17.28
CA PHE A 159 8.84 0.27 17.72
C PHE A 159 9.89 0.12 16.61
N ASN A 160 9.74 -0.85 15.72
CA ASN A 160 10.74 -1.16 14.68
C ASN A 160 10.68 -0.17 13.50
N THR A 161 11.01 1.10 13.73
CA THR A 161 10.86 2.20 12.75
C THR A 161 11.77 2.07 11.52
N ALA A 162 12.93 1.45 11.66
CA ALA A 162 13.88 1.27 10.55
C ALA A 162 13.35 0.39 9.41
N THR A 163 12.31 -0.39 9.66
CA THR A 163 11.68 -1.31 8.70
C THR A 163 10.23 -0.93 8.37
N GLN A 164 9.79 0.26 8.81
CA GLN A 164 8.48 0.81 8.48
C GLN A 164 8.47 1.42 7.08
N THR A 165 7.37 1.17 6.37
CA THR A 165 6.99 1.90 5.16
C THR A 165 5.72 2.67 5.46
N HIS A 166 5.83 3.99 5.61
CA HIS A 166 4.67 4.84 5.87
C HIS A 166 3.85 5.01 4.59
N LEU A 167 2.52 4.89 4.74
CA LEU A 167 1.58 4.92 3.62
C LEU A 167 0.79 6.22 3.59
N PHE A 168 0.30 6.66 4.75
CA PHE A 168 -0.49 7.89 4.86
C PHE A 168 -0.49 8.41 6.30
N ALA A 169 -0.64 9.72 6.46
CA ALA A 169 -0.93 10.35 7.74
C ALA A 169 -2.12 11.29 7.59
N PHE A 170 -3.03 11.23 8.54
CA PHE A 170 -4.14 12.14 8.69
C PHE A 170 -4.00 12.83 10.05
N ASP A 171 -4.23 14.13 10.09
CA ASP A 171 -4.21 14.94 11.30
C ASP A 171 -5.37 15.96 11.19
N ASP A 172 -6.08 16.20 12.30
CA ASP A 172 -7.17 17.18 12.35
C ASP A 172 -6.89 18.41 13.24
N THR A 173 -5.62 18.64 13.55
CA THR A 173 -5.14 19.68 14.47
C THR A 173 -4.63 20.94 13.74
N ASN A 174 -4.62 20.92 12.40
CA ASN A 174 -4.15 22.01 11.53
C ASN A 174 -2.64 22.29 11.66
N GLY A 175 -1.85 21.29 12.06
CA GLY A 175 -0.41 21.34 12.10
C GLY A 175 0.22 19.96 11.95
N PHE A 176 1.51 19.96 11.61
CA PHE A 176 2.38 18.83 11.91
C PHE A 176 3.51 19.35 12.78
N GLU A 177 3.76 18.68 13.90
CA GLU A 177 4.76 19.05 14.89
C GLU A 177 5.27 17.81 15.62
N ASN A 178 6.48 17.87 16.17
CA ASN A 178 6.97 16.73 16.96
C ASN A 178 6.04 16.47 18.14
N ALA A 179 5.46 15.27 18.14
CA ALA A 179 4.51 14.84 19.13
C ALA A 179 5.06 14.96 20.56
N THR A 180 4.33 15.68 21.42
CA THR A 180 4.60 15.76 22.87
C THR A 180 3.44 15.23 23.71
N ASP A 181 2.24 15.15 23.14
CA ASP A 181 1.01 14.66 23.75
C ASP A 181 0.20 13.82 22.74
N SER A 182 -1.04 13.48 23.06
CA SER A 182 -1.94 12.68 22.24
C SER A 182 -2.58 13.46 21.08
N GLY A 183 -2.47 14.78 21.05
CA GLY A 183 -3.06 15.62 20.01
C GLY A 183 -2.01 16.30 19.15
N SER A 184 -0.82 15.73 19.04
CA SER A 184 0.28 16.27 18.26
C SER A 184 1.01 15.15 17.52
N GLY A 185 1.41 15.42 16.28
CA GLY A 185 2.08 14.45 15.43
C GLY A 185 2.84 15.10 14.29
N ASN A 186 4.02 14.58 13.95
CA ASN A 186 4.81 15.11 12.82
C ASN A 186 4.63 14.21 11.58
N VAL A 187 5.08 14.69 10.43
CA VAL A 187 5.17 13.91 9.20
C VAL A 187 6.18 12.78 9.39
N THR A 188 5.77 11.55 9.10
CA THR A 188 6.65 10.38 9.16
C THR A 188 7.53 10.26 7.90
N PRO A 189 8.67 9.54 7.98
CA PRO A 189 9.57 9.38 6.84
C PRO A 189 8.87 8.86 5.56
N GLY A 190 9.17 9.48 4.42
CA GLY A 190 8.63 9.10 3.12
C GLY A 190 7.25 9.67 2.79
N LEU A 191 6.58 10.35 3.74
CA LEU A 191 5.37 11.10 3.47
C LEU A 191 5.66 12.57 3.11
N THR A 192 4.75 13.19 2.38
CA THR A 192 4.81 14.60 1.98
C THR A 192 3.58 15.35 2.49
N ALA A 193 3.80 16.40 3.28
CA ALA A 193 2.74 17.26 3.79
C ALA A 193 1.91 17.86 2.63
N GLY A 194 0.58 17.85 2.77
CA GLY A 194 -0.35 18.31 1.74
C GLY A 194 -0.58 17.32 0.59
N SER A 195 -0.07 16.08 0.69
CA SER A 195 -0.34 15.02 -0.29
C SER A 195 -0.57 13.67 0.37
N THR A 196 0.47 13.08 0.96
CA THR A 196 0.39 11.78 1.65
C THR A 196 0.42 11.91 3.17
N ALA A 197 0.63 13.12 3.68
CA ALA A 197 0.36 13.52 5.05
C ALA A 197 -0.55 14.74 5.03
N LEU A 198 -1.79 14.60 5.49
CA LEU A 198 -2.78 15.67 5.51
C LEU A 198 -3.02 16.15 6.92
N SER A 199 -3.00 17.47 7.11
CA SER A 199 -3.48 18.11 8.33
C SER A 199 -4.60 19.09 7.97
N LEU A 200 -5.71 19.03 8.69
CA LEU A 200 -6.93 19.80 8.46
C LEU A 200 -7.42 20.42 9.77
N ALA A 201 -8.17 21.52 9.73
CA ALA A 201 -8.66 22.19 10.94
C ALA A 201 -10.03 21.66 11.41
N PHE A 202 -10.07 20.45 11.97
CA PHE A 202 -11.33 19.80 12.37
C PHE A 202 -11.34 19.22 13.80
N SER A 203 -10.39 19.58 14.64
CA SER A 203 -10.20 19.07 16.00
C SER A 203 -11.44 19.12 16.90
N SER A 204 -12.37 20.07 16.67
CA SER A 204 -13.62 20.19 17.43
C SER A 204 -14.81 19.41 16.84
N SER A 205 -14.65 18.75 15.68
CA SER A 205 -15.72 18.00 15.02
C SER A 205 -15.75 16.57 15.52
N THR A 206 -16.95 16.01 15.74
CA THR A 206 -17.07 14.61 16.17
C THR A 206 -16.89 13.61 15.03
N SER A 207 -17.30 14.02 13.84
CA SER A 207 -17.17 13.21 12.62
C SER A 207 -16.81 14.11 11.45
N ILE A 208 -15.84 13.67 10.66
CA ILE A 208 -15.44 14.31 9.43
C ILE A 208 -15.09 13.28 8.38
N HIS A 209 -15.34 13.62 7.12
CA HIS A 209 -14.96 12.81 5.99
C HIS A 209 -14.89 13.63 4.71
N VAL A 210 -14.26 13.08 3.68
CA VAL A 210 -14.35 13.62 2.32
C VAL A 210 -15.80 13.55 1.85
N LYS A 211 -16.30 14.64 1.28
CA LYS A 211 -17.67 14.81 0.79
C LYS A 211 -18.09 13.65 -0.10
N THR A 212 -19.23 13.06 0.20
CA THR A 212 -19.75 11.93 -0.61
C THR A 212 -20.01 12.32 -2.06
N SER A 213 -20.39 13.58 -2.32
CA SER A 213 -20.56 14.15 -3.66
C SER A 213 -19.24 14.28 -4.44
N VAL A 214 -18.12 14.48 -3.75
CA VAL A 214 -16.78 14.51 -4.35
C VAL A 214 -16.32 13.08 -4.68
N LEU A 215 -16.57 12.13 -3.77
CA LEU A 215 -16.23 10.71 -3.94
C LEU A 215 -17.01 10.05 -5.10
N ALA A 216 -18.24 10.49 -5.36
CA ALA A 216 -19.07 10.03 -6.47
C ALA A 216 -18.71 10.66 -7.84
N GLY A 217 -17.64 11.45 -7.90
CA GLY A 217 -17.19 12.14 -9.11
C GLY A 217 -16.61 11.25 -10.20
N ALA A 218 -16.10 11.88 -11.25
CA ALA A 218 -15.42 11.19 -12.35
C ALA A 218 -14.16 10.45 -11.88
N ALA A 219 -13.74 9.45 -12.65
CA ALA A 219 -12.52 8.71 -12.38
C ALA A 219 -11.30 9.65 -12.36
N LYS A 220 -10.48 9.53 -11.32
CA LYS A 220 -9.22 10.27 -11.16
C LYS A 220 -8.06 9.33 -10.94
N THR A 221 -6.87 9.76 -11.31
CA THR A 221 -5.62 9.08 -10.96
C THR A 221 -5.38 9.15 -9.44
N LYS A 222 -4.46 8.30 -8.94
CA LYS A 222 -4.02 8.34 -7.53
C LYS A 222 -3.61 9.76 -7.10
N ASP A 223 -2.80 10.45 -7.89
CA ASP A 223 -2.28 11.78 -7.53
C ASP A 223 -3.39 12.84 -7.51
N GLU A 224 -4.34 12.79 -8.45
CA GLU A 224 -5.50 13.67 -8.46
C GLU A 224 -6.44 13.40 -7.27
N TRP A 225 -6.57 12.15 -6.82
CA TRP A 225 -7.30 11.83 -5.59
C TRP A 225 -6.59 12.36 -4.35
N LEU A 226 -5.26 12.20 -4.23
CA LEU A 226 -4.50 12.78 -3.13
C LEU A 226 -4.65 14.30 -3.07
N ALA A 227 -4.57 14.98 -4.22
CA ALA A 227 -4.82 16.42 -4.31
C ALA A 227 -6.26 16.79 -3.91
N THR A 228 -7.24 15.95 -4.25
CA THR A 228 -8.64 16.14 -3.85
C THR A 228 -8.81 16.05 -2.33
N PHE A 229 -8.15 15.07 -1.70
CA PHE A 229 -8.23 14.88 -0.25
C PHE A 229 -7.48 15.96 0.52
N ALA A 230 -6.41 16.53 -0.04
CA ALA A 230 -5.65 17.61 0.57
C ALA A 230 -6.41 18.95 0.66
N ASP A 231 -7.47 19.13 -0.13
CA ASP A 231 -8.29 20.34 -0.08
C ASP A 231 -9.35 20.23 1.01
N ALA A 232 -9.19 21.02 2.08
CA ALA A 232 -10.13 21.10 3.20
C ALA A 232 -11.58 21.44 2.76
N GLN A 233 -11.78 22.11 1.63
CA GLN A 233 -13.12 22.40 1.09
C GLN A 233 -13.84 21.14 0.62
N ASN A 234 -13.13 20.03 0.38
CA ASN A 234 -13.71 18.74 0.02
C ASN A 234 -14.11 17.90 1.23
N TRP A 235 -14.02 18.41 2.45
CA TRP A 235 -14.43 17.71 3.67
C TRP A 235 -15.76 18.23 4.22
N GLU A 236 -16.50 17.36 4.87
CA GLU A 236 -17.76 17.66 5.56
C GLU A 236 -17.89 16.86 6.86
N THR A 237 -18.85 17.23 7.70
CA THR A 237 -19.26 16.43 8.85
C THR A 237 -20.42 15.53 8.45
N GLY A 238 -20.48 14.32 9.00
CA GLY A 238 -21.53 13.37 8.61
C GLY A 238 -21.19 11.92 8.91
N ALA A 239 -21.90 11.00 8.26
CA ALA A 239 -21.61 9.57 8.35
C ALA A 239 -20.41 9.22 7.46
N LEU A 240 -19.55 8.29 7.92
CA LEU A 240 -18.39 7.87 7.14
C LEU A 240 -18.82 7.27 5.78
N PRO A 241 -18.12 7.60 4.68
CA PRO A 241 -18.43 7.06 3.37
C PRO A 241 -18.18 5.56 3.30
N THR A 242 -18.90 4.89 2.40
CA THR A 242 -18.78 3.45 2.12
C THR A 242 -18.76 3.21 0.61
N GLY A 243 -18.45 1.97 0.20
CA GLY A 243 -18.44 1.59 -1.21
C GLY A 243 -17.09 1.81 -1.86
N SER A 244 -17.06 2.50 -3.01
CA SER A 244 -15.85 2.70 -3.78
C SER A 244 -15.84 4.02 -4.55
N ILE A 245 -14.66 4.57 -4.78
CA ILE A 245 -14.42 5.67 -5.72
C ILE A 245 -13.86 5.15 -7.05
N ALA A 246 -14.00 5.94 -8.11
CA ALA A 246 -13.43 5.60 -9.41
C ALA A 246 -11.94 6.01 -9.47
N VAL A 247 -11.03 5.03 -9.45
CA VAL A 247 -9.59 5.24 -9.66
C VAL A 247 -9.24 4.85 -11.10
N SER A 248 -8.68 5.78 -11.86
CA SER A 248 -8.12 5.50 -13.18
C SER A 248 -6.64 5.14 -13.07
N ALA A 249 -6.20 4.20 -13.89
CA ALA A 249 -4.77 3.98 -14.06
C ALA A 249 -4.13 5.22 -14.68
N VAL A 250 -2.92 5.56 -14.23
CA VAL A 250 -2.11 6.57 -14.93
C VAL A 250 -1.84 6.03 -16.34
N PRO A 251 -2.18 6.77 -17.41
CA PRO A 251 -1.83 6.35 -18.76
C PRO A 251 -0.30 6.18 -18.81
N GLU A 252 0.19 4.97 -19.05
CA GLU A 252 1.63 4.78 -19.20
C GLU A 252 2.12 5.74 -20.31
N PRO A 253 3.24 6.47 -20.10
CA PRO A 253 3.85 7.21 -21.18
C PRO A 253 4.28 6.20 -22.24
N GLN A 254 3.44 6.07 -23.28
CA GLN A 254 3.49 5.09 -24.36
C GLN A 254 4.75 4.21 -24.33
N THR A 255 4.73 3.14 -23.55
CA THR A 255 5.83 2.16 -23.48
C THR A 255 6.19 1.66 -24.89
N TYR A 256 5.24 1.67 -25.82
CA TYR A 256 5.44 1.45 -27.25
C TYR A 256 6.36 2.48 -27.94
N ALA A 257 6.30 3.76 -27.58
CA ALA A 257 7.16 4.79 -28.16
C ALA A 257 8.62 4.63 -27.71
N LEU A 258 8.86 4.27 -26.44
CA LEU A 258 10.20 3.98 -25.91
C LEU A 258 10.74 2.63 -26.41
N MET A 259 9.90 1.61 -26.51
CA MET A 259 10.28 0.30 -27.03
C MET A 259 10.54 0.36 -28.55
N LEU A 260 9.73 1.11 -29.31
CA LEU A 260 9.95 1.34 -30.74
C LEU A 260 11.18 2.22 -30.99
N SER A 261 11.40 3.27 -30.20
CA SER A 261 12.64 4.07 -30.32
C SER A 261 13.88 3.27 -29.92
N GLY A 262 13.78 2.39 -28.92
CA GLY A 262 14.82 1.41 -28.60
C GLY A 262 15.11 0.44 -29.76
N LEU A 263 14.07 -0.12 -30.38
CA LEU A 263 14.19 -1.01 -31.54
C LEU A 263 14.76 -0.30 -32.78
N LEU A 264 14.36 0.94 -33.03
CA LEU A 264 14.89 1.77 -34.12
C LEU A 264 16.36 2.12 -33.88
N ALA A 265 16.75 2.43 -32.63
CA ALA A 265 18.14 2.67 -32.27
C ALA A 265 19.01 1.41 -32.46
N VAL A 266 18.53 0.24 -32.05
CA VAL A 266 19.21 -1.05 -32.27
C VAL A 266 19.30 -1.37 -33.77
N GLY A 267 18.24 -1.13 -34.54
CA GLY A 267 18.22 -1.28 -35.99
C GLY A 267 19.23 -0.38 -36.69
N PHE A 268 19.36 0.88 -36.25
CA PHE A 268 20.33 1.84 -36.79
C PHE A 268 21.78 1.43 -36.47
N ILE A 269 22.05 0.96 -35.25
CA ILE A 269 23.36 0.45 -34.84
C ILE A 269 23.73 -0.82 -35.62
N ALA A 270 22.78 -1.74 -35.82
CA ALA A 270 22.99 -2.97 -36.60
C ALA A 270 23.28 -2.67 -38.08
N ARG A 271 22.62 -1.66 -38.66
CA ARG A 271 22.87 -1.21 -40.04
C ARG A 271 24.26 -0.61 -40.21
N ARG A 272 24.75 0.15 -39.23
CA ARG A 272 26.09 0.79 -39.26
C ARG A 272 27.25 -0.21 -39.13
N ARG A 273 27.02 -1.42 -38.62
CA ARG A 273 28.05 -2.47 -38.50
C ARG A 273 28.18 -3.36 -39.74
N ARG A 274 27.31 -3.21 -40.73
CA ARG A 274 27.28 -4.03 -41.96
C ARG A 274 27.66 -3.26 -43.23
N GLY A 275 28.01 -1.98 -43.12
CA GLY A 275 28.64 -1.19 -44.18
C GLY A 275 30.05 -0.82 -43.77
#